data_AF-A0A9D0ZBP1-F1
#
_entry.id   AF-A0A9D0ZBP1-F1
#
_cell.length_a   1.000
_cell.length_b   1.000
_cell.length_c   1.000
_cell.angle_alpha   90.00
_cell.angle_beta   90.00
_cell.angle_gamma   90.00
#
_symmetry.space_group_name_H-M   'P 1'
#
loop_
_entity.id
_entity.type
_entity.pdbx_description
1 polymer ?
#
loop_
_entity_poly.entity_id
_entity_poly.type
_entity_poly.pdbx_seq_one_letter_code
_entity_poly.pdbx_strand_id
1 'polypeptide(L)'
;MACNVQITGGTLPEQEVNAYLARAVELYGREPDELDLRVDGDFVDIAYHYARQPFERIRRITGYLVGTLERFNNAKRAEEHDRVKHSISM
;
A
#
# COMPACT_ATOMS: atom_id res chain seq x y z
N MET A 1 8.52 13.79 -7.27
CA MET A 1 8.94 13.81 -5.85
C MET A 1 10.23 13.04 -5.80
N ALA A 2 11.30 13.57 -5.21
CA ALA A 2 12.56 12.83 -5.13
C ALA A 2 12.40 11.73 -4.06
N CYS A 3 12.60 10.47 -4.45
CA CYS A 3 12.66 9.34 -3.52
C CYS A 3 13.80 9.58 -2.52
N ASN A 4 13.54 9.42 -1.22
CA ASN A 4 14.58 9.50 -0.19
C ASN A 4 15.38 8.20 -0.16
N VAL A 5 16.68 8.24 -0.46
CA VAL A 5 17.53 7.05 -0.47
C VAL A 5 18.44 7.06 0.75
N GLN A 6 18.32 6.04 1.60
CA GLN A 6 19.22 5.82 2.74
C GLN A 6 20.07 4.57 2.49
N ILE A 7 21.39 4.73 2.62
CA ILE A 7 22.35 3.63 2.48
C ILE A 7 23.02 3.40 3.83
N THR A 8 22.98 2.16 4.32
CA THR A 8 23.61 1.75 5.58
C THR A 8 24.59 0.61 5.34
N GLY A 9 25.67 0.57 6.11
CA GLY A 9 26.66 -0.52 6.06
C GLY A 9 27.68 -0.45 4.92
N GLY A 10 27.67 0.59 4.08
CA GLY A 10 28.63 0.74 3.00
C GLY A 10 28.31 1.88 2.03
N THR A 11 28.93 1.83 0.84
CA THR A 11 28.67 2.75 -0.28
C THR A 11 28.23 1.94 -1.49
N LEU A 12 27.19 2.41 -2.19
CA LEU A 12 26.70 1.81 -3.43
C LEU A 12 26.90 2.80 -4.59
N PRO A 13 27.23 2.31 -5.80
CA PRO A 13 27.31 3.16 -6.98
C PRO A 13 25.91 3.62 -7.42
N GLU A 14 25.82 4.84 -7.94
CA GLU A 14 24.54 5.43 -8.36
C GLU A 14 23.80 4.58 -9.41
N GLN A 15 24.54 3.88 -10.29
CA GLN A 15 23.95 3.00 -11.29
C GLN A 15 23.14 1.86 -10.67
N GLU A 16 23.61 1.32 -9.55
CA GLU A 16 22.95 0.22 -8.86
C GLU A 16 21.73 0.71 -8.07
N VAL A 17 21.85 1.86 -7.40
CA VAL A 17 20.71 2.55 -6.77
C VAL A 17 19.60 2.80 -7.79
N ASN A 18 19.96 3.29 -8.98
CA ASN A 18 19.01 3.53 -10.06
C ASN A 18 18.38 2.22 -10.58
N ALA A 19 19.13 1.12 -10.61
CA ALA A 19 18.59 -0.19 -10.95
C ALA A 19 17.55 -0.66 -9.91
N TYR A 20 17.80 -0.44 -8.62
CA TYR A 20 16.83 -0.77 -7.56
C TYR A 20 15.56 0.09 -7.62
N LEU A 21 15.70 1.37 -7.99
CA LEU A 21 14.55 2.26 -8.25
C LEU A 21 13.74 1.78 -9.47
N ALA A 22 14.41 1.45 -10.57
CA ALA A 22 13.75 0.95 -11.78
C ALA A 22 12.98 -0.35 -11.52
N ARG A 23 13.57 -1.27 -10.74
CA ARG A 23 12.90 -2.50 -10.31
C ARG A 23 11.65 -2.23 -9.48
N ALA A 24 11.66 -1.21 -8.61
CA ALA A 24 10.49 -0.85 -7.81
C ALA A 24 9.32 -0.38 -8.70
N VAL A 25 9.62 0.41 -9.75
CA VAL A 25 8.62 0.85 -10.74
C VAL A 25 8.08 -0.33 -11.54
N GLU A 26 8.92 -1.28 -11.93
CA GLU A 26 8.50 -2.48 -12.66
C GLU A 26 7.58 -3.38 -11.80
N LEU A 27 7.91 -3.59 -10.53
CA LEU A 27 7.14 -4.46 -9.64
C LEU A 27 5.83 -3.83 -9.14
N TYR A 28 5.85 -2.53 -8.82
CA TYR A 28 4.74 -1.87 -8.11
C TYR A 28 4.05 -0.77 -8.94
N GLY A 29 4.52 -0.51 -10.16
CA GLY A 29 3.93 0.47 -11.09
C GLY A 29 4.10 1.93 -10.64
N ARG A 30 4.89 2.19 -9.60
CA ARG A 30 5.17 3.55 -9.08
C ARG A 30 6.52 3.61 -8.39
N GLU A 31 7.10 4.81 -8.36
CA GLU A 31 8.31 5.09 -7.59
C GLU A 31 8.01 5.02 -6.08
N PRO A 32 8.93 4.45 -5.28
CA PRO A 32 8.86 4.49 -3.83
C PRO A 32 9.07 5.91 -3.32
N ASP A 33 8.49 6.19 -2.15
CA ASP A 33 8.69 7.46 -1.47
C ASP A 33 10.05 7.45 -0.72
N GLU A 34 10.44 6.29 -0.21
CA GLU A 34 11.73 6.05 0.44
C GLU A 34 12.29 4.65 0.10
N LEU A 35 13.62 4.60 -0.06
CA LEU A 35 14.39 3.42 -0.41
C LEU A 35 15.50 3.22 0.62
N ASP A 36 15.40 2.15 1.41
CA ASP A 36 16.40 1.75 2.37
C ASP A 36 17.24 0.60 1.79
N LEU A 37 18.55 0.85 1.66
CA LEU A 37 19.53 -0.11 1.18
C LEU A 37 20.50 -0.44 2.31
N ARG A 38 20.51 -1.71 2.76
CA ARG A 38 21.48 -2.20 3.74
C ARG A 38 22.47 -3.12 3.05
N VAL A 39 23.74 -2.71 3.04
CA VAL A 39 24.83 -3.52 2.50
C VAL A 39 25.30 -4.50 3.57
N ASP A 40 25.32 -5.79 3.22
CA ASP A 40 25.78 -6.89 4.07
C ASP A 40 26.76 -7.78 3.29
N GLY A 41 28.04 -7.35 3.29
CA GLY A 41 29.08 -7.98 2.49
C GLY A 41 28.79 -7.87 1.00
N ASP A 42 28.55 -9.02 0.36
CA ASP A 42 28.24 -9.13 -1.08
C ASP A 42 26.74 -8.99 -1.40
N PHE A 43 25.89 -8.83 -0.37
CA PHE A 43 24.44 -8.75 -0.51
C PHE A 43 23.90 -7.36 -0.16
N VAL A 44 22.75 -7.03 -0.73
CA VAL A 44 22.02 -5.79 -0.43
C VAL A 44 20.59 -6.15 -0.04
N ASP A 45 20.20 -5.83 1.19
CA ASP A 45 18.80 -5.86 1.58
C ASP A 45 18.11 -4.58 1.10
N ILE A 46 16.94 -4.75 0.51
CA ILE A 46 16.18 -3.67 -0.11
C ILE A 46 14.82 -3.56 0.58
N ALA A 47 14.56 -2.40 1.18
CA ALA A 47 13.25 -2.06 1.72
C ALA A 47 12.67 -0.85 0.97
N TYR A 48 11.49 -1.06 0.38
CA TYR A 48 10.72 -0.02 -0.30
C TYR A 48 9.64 0.52 0.62
N HIS A 49 9.64 1.82 0.85
CA HIS A 49 8.63 2.50 1.66
C HIS A 49 7.74 3.36 0.76
N TYR A 50 6.43 3.12 0.89
CA TYR A 50 5.40 3.85 0.17
C TYR A 50 4.49 4.57 1.15
N ALA A 51 4.17 5.82 0.83
CA ALA A 51 3.20 6.62 1.54
C ALA A 51 1.84 5.91 1.53
N ARG A 52 1.13 6.03 2.65
CA ARG A 52 -0.22 5.48 2.78
C ARG A 52 -1.13 6.06 1.72
N GLN A 53 -1.56 5.22 0.78
CA GLN A 53 -2.57 5.61 -0.19
C GLN A 53 -3.96 5.60 0.47
N PRO A 54 -4.75 6.68 0.36
CA PRO A 54 -6.10 6.68 0.87
C PRO A 54 -6.92 5.61 0.17
N PHE A 55 -7.66 4.82 0.95
CA PHE A 55 -8.61 3.84 0.43
C PHE A 55 -10.02 4.22 0.86
N GLU A 56 -10.97 4.06 -0.05
CA GLU A 56 -12.39 4.20 0.26
C GLU A 56 -13.03 2.82 0.44
N ARG A 57 -13.87 2.68 1.47
CA ARG A 57 -14.64 1.45 1.70
C ARG A 57 -15.99 1.56 1.01
N ILE A 58 -16.09 0.97 -0.18
CA ILE A 58 -17.37 0.74 -0.85
C ILE A 58 -18.10 -0.46 -0.23
N ARG A 59 -19.43 -0.41 -0.19
CA ARG A 59 -20.30 -1.46 0.36
C ARG A 59 -21.31 -1.89 -0.71
N ARG A 60 -21.73 -3.17 -0.68
CA ARG A 60 -22.84 -3.67 -1.51
C ARG A 60 -24.14 -3.74 -0.72
N ILE A 61 -25.18 -3.11 -1.24
CA ILE A 61 -26.52 -3.07 -0.62
C ILE A 61 -27.55 -3.39 -1.68
N THR A 62 -28.40 -4.39 -1.40
CA THR A 62 -29.54 -4.79 -2.25
C THR A 62 -29.22 -4.74 -3.76
N GLY A 63 -28.08 -5.29 -4.17
CA GLY A 63 -27.69 -5.43 -5.57
C GLY A 63 -26.73 -4.39 -6.15
N TYR A 64 -26.48 -3.26 -5.49
CA TYR A 64 -25.60 -2.19 -6.02
C TYR A 64 -24.46 -1.81 -5.07
N LEU A 65 -23.41 -1.19 -5.62
CA LEU A 65 -22.27 -0.65 -4.88
C LEU A 65 -22.56 0.79 -4.48
N VAL A 66 -22.26 1.12 -3.22
CA VAL A 66 -22.38 2.47 -2.66
C VAL A 66 -21.12 2.80 -1.89
N GLY A 67 -20.65 4.05 -1.99
CA GLY A 67 -19.49 4.55 -1.25
C GLY A 67 -19.82 4.81 0.22
N THR A 68 -19.98 6.09 0.58
CA THR A 68 -20.28 6.49 1.96
C THR A 68 -21.72 6.17 2.40
N LEU A 69 -21.92 5.98 3.70
CA LEU A 69 -23.24 5.74 4.33
C LEU A 69 -24.09 7.01 4.45
N GLU A 70 -23.56 8.17 4.05
CA GLU A 70 -24.20 9.48 4.24
C GLU A 70 -25.53 9.61 3.49
N ARG A 71 -25.67 8.90 2.36
CA ARG A 71 -26.88 8.93 1.54
C ARG A 71 -27.98 7.98 2.03
N PHE A 72 -27.79 7.30 3.16
CA PHE A 72 -28.74 6.28 3.62
C PHE A 72 -29.86 6.92 4.43
N ASN A 73 -31.07 6.49 4.13
CA ASN A 73 -32.20 6.69 5.03
C ASN A 73 -32.03 5.87 6.32
N ASN A 74 -32.84 6.19 7.33
CA ASN A 74 -32.75 5.55 8.65
C ASN A 74 -32.97 4.02 8.58
N ALA A 75 -33.88 3.55 7.72
CA ALA A 75 -34.18 2.13 7.56
C ALA A 75 -32.97 1.34 7.03
N LYS A 76 -32.25 1.87 6.02
CA LYS A 76 -31.06 1.22 5.46
C LYS A 76 -29.86 1.26 6.40
N ARG A 77 -29.80 2.26 7.28
CA ARG A 77 -28.76 2.33 8.32
C ARG A 77 -28.97 1.27 9.39
N ALA A 78 -30.23 1.02 9.79
CA ALA A 78 -30.57 -0.08 10.70
C ALA A 78 -30.25 -1.45 10.08
N GLU A 79 -30.64 -1.68 8.81
CA GLU A 79 -30.33 -2.92 8.09
C GLU A 79 -28.82 -3.18 7.97
N GLU A 80 -28.00 -2.13 7.79
CA GLU A 80 -26.53 -2.27 7.76
C GLU A 80 -25.94 -2.66 9.11
N HIS A 81 -26.48 -2.09 10.20
CA HIS A 81 -26.06 -2.38 11.56
C HIS A 81 -26.38 -3.83 11.97
N ASP A 82 -27.49 -4.38 11.51
CA ASP A 82 -27.94 -5.74 11.84
C ASP A 82 -27.21 -6.83 11.00
N ARG A 83 -26.27 -6.46 10.14
CA ARG A 83 -25.52 -7.42 9.32
C ARG A 83 -24.63 -8.33 10.17
N VAL A 84 -24.82 -9.63 10.02
CA VAL A 84 -23.99 -10.66 10.65
C VAL A 84 -22.68 -10.82 9.88
N LYS A 85 -21.54 -10.74 10.59
CA LYS A 85 -20.22 -11.06 10.05
C LYS A 85 -19.99 -12.56 10.22
N HIS A 86 -19.95 -13.29 9.13
CA HIS A 86 -19.52 -14.69 9.16
C HIS A 86 -18.00 -14.74 9.16
N SER A 87 -17.41 -15.25 10.24
CA SER A 87 -16.00 -15.62 10.24
C SER A 87 -15.85 -17.02 9.65
N ILE A 88 -14.72 -17.28 9.00
CA ILE A 88 -14.33 -18.64 8.64
C ILE A 88 -13.65 -19.21 9.88
N SER A 89 -14.28 -20.19 10.53
CA SER A 89 -13.61 -21.01 11.53
C SER A 89 -12.62 -21.90 10.80
N MET A 90 -11.32 -21.72 11.07
CA MET A 90 -10.30 -22.73 10.77
C MET A 90 -10.12 -23.64 11.97
#